data_AF-A0A1C0SI49-F1
#
_entry.id   AF-A0A1C0SI49-F1
#
_cell.length_a   1.000
_cell.length_b   1.000
_cell.length_c   1.000
_cell.angle_alpha   90.00
_cell.angle_beta   90.00
_cell.angle_gamma   90.00
#
_symmetry.space_group_name_H-M   'P 1'
#
loop_
_entity.id
_entity.type
_entity.pdbx_description
1 polymer ?
#
loop_
_entity_poly.entity_id
_entity_poly.type
_entity_poly.pdbx_seq_one_letter_code
_entity_poly.pdbx_strand_id
1 'polypeptide(L)'
;MFQQHDRAADAQLIHPYLSKGLSFTKIAEATGLARSRCYRAAKWLEENSSPDEIHVAIHEVEGPEKPKKKKGPTETEIRQKVATDELTVPFSNWLEIGRWVREAAEPVDIYETDEDGEQVLVGQKIDPGVMWPVDWDGPKTYAQTAYETGPARPSVKAGYILGYVQEGTPIHGPAWINMISLAAAYGGYAVGMGGGTYSKRWFMRKSKKDVTEIAPWSAVAEPYVTRKRLDISPKIQFAAEMNLSPTATHPLTGFETYIGGITTVFPHPKREVRSLPRGHWNESVTAWTTGSMTVPNYILQKAGLKALKAHAIGFVIVEIDHDDNVFARNVKCDPVSGAFYDLDLHVDRGIVRFAADVRREQGLLGPVLGVGCSHVRIANNRYLRAIYGLGGYPTEDLPLIDAVDASVQTFHDLFDGGSINHHEDNDAIALYKRHARGTGVLLEEVQHAADFLVETYRPTCETVVVYSNHDDFLRRWLLKSSDRVDVQNSKLWHRLNWVVREHIDQGQNINIFEHLLRERRPDAEFTFATMAGLCERHGYQLQYHGDRNPNGARGSTAGLAKIGKPILKAHDHGMALIDECISLGAIIDEEQAEYAIGPSSWAAGYALVHCDGNAQLATLVGEKWRA
;
A
#
# COMPACT_ATOMS: atom_id res chain seq x y z
N MET A 1 62.67 -31.65 11.23
CA MET A 1 63.09 -32.50 12.38
C MET A 1 62.75 -31.89 13.74
N PHE A 2 63.02 -30.60 14.02
CA PHE A 2 62.75 -30.01 15.35
C PHE A 2 61.27 -29.98 15.82
N GLN A 3 60.27 -29.92 14.92
CA GLN A 3 58.84 -29.90 15.32
C GLN A 3 58.23 -31.27 15.68
N GLN A 4 58.82 -32.38 15.23
CA GLN A 4 58.32 -33.73 15.57
C GLN A 4 58.78 -34.15 16.97
N HIS A 5 59.99 -33.76 17.35
CA HIS A 5 60.59 -34.10 18.65
C HIS A 5 59.86 -33.45 19.83
N ASP A 6 59.31 -32.25 19.64
CA ASP A 6 58.57 -31.48 20.65
C ASP A 6 57.15 -32.06 20.88
N ARG A 7 56.56 -32.71 19.86
CA ARG A 7 55.22 -33.33 19.96
C ARG A 7 55.24 -34.68 20.67
N ALA A 8 56.29 -35.48 20.47
CA ALA A 8 56.46 -36.75 21.17
C ALA A 8 56.72 -36.55 22.68
N ALA A 9 57.50 -35.51 23.03
CA ALA A 9 57.75 -35.14 24.43
C ALA A 9 56.47 -34.64 25.12
N ASP A 10 55.69 -33.75 24.47
CA ASP A 10 54.39 -33.32 24.97
C ASP A 10 53.41 -34.49 25.14
N ALA A 11 53.39 -35.42 24.18
CA ALA A 11 52.55 -36.61 24.21
C ALA A 11 52.85 -37.49 25.42
N GLN A 12 54.12 -37.79 25.69
CA GLN A 12 54.53 -38.53 26.88
C GLN A 12 54.15 -37.80 28.17
N LEU A 13 54.24 -36.47 28.19
CA LEU A 13 53.92 -35.66 29.36
C LEU A 13 52.41 -35.69 29.69
N ILE A 14 51.53 -35.70 28.67
CA ILE A 14 50.08 -35.66 28.88
C ILE A 14 49.40 -37.05 28.98
N HIS A 15 50.04 -38.10 28.47
CA HIS A 15 49.48 -39.47 28.41
C HIS A 15 48.93 -39.98 29.75
N PRO A 16 49.60 -39.80 30.91
CA PRO A 16 49.10 -40.26 32.21
C PRO A 16 47.83 -39.54 32.71
N TYR A 17 47.55 -38.35 32.18
CA TYR A 17 46.37 -37.56 32.53
C TYR A 17 45.19 -37.86 31.60
N LEU A 18 45.49 -38.16 30.32
CA LEU A 18 44.50 -38.64 29.36
C LEU A 18 43.94 -40.01 29.76
N SER A 19 44.78 -40.94 30.21
CA SER A 19 44.34 -42.26 30.69
C SER A 19 43.44 -42.18 31.94
N LYS A 20 43.49 -41.07 32.68
CA LYS A 20 42.61 -40.77 33.82
C LYS A 20 41.35 -39.98 33.42
N GLY A 21 41.14 -39.70 32.14
CA GLY A 21 39.96 -39.00 31.62
C GLY A 21 39.89 -37.50 31.94
N LEU A 22 41.02 -36.85 32.26
CA LEU A 22 41.02 -35.42 32.58
C LEU A 22 40.74 -34.55 31.34
N SER A 23 40.05 -33.42 31.55
CA SER A 23 39.81 -32.44 30.48
C SER A 23 41.11 -31.70 30.12
N PHE A 24 41.24 -31.28 28.85
CA PHE A 24 42.44 -30.56 28.38
C PHE A 24 42.79 -29.29 29.15
N THR A 25 41.81 -28.65 29.79
CA THR A 25 42.04 -27.51 30.69
C THR A 25 42.79 -27.94 31.94
N LYS A 26 42.37 -29.03 32.58
CA LYS A 26 43.04 -29.57 33.79
C LYS A 26 44.43 -30.15 33.47
N ILE A 27 44.59 -30.73 32.27
CA ILE A 27 45.89 -31.23 31.80
C ILE A 27 46.87 -30.06 31.58
N ALA A 28 46.40 -28.97 30.96
CA ALA A 28 47.20 -27.76 30.77
C ALA A 28 47.65 -27.15 32.11
N GLU A 29 46.76 -27.09 33.09
CA GLU A 29 47.08 -26.63 34.46
C GLU A 29 48.12 -27.53 35.15
N ALA A 30 48.00 -28.85 35.00
CA ALA A 30 48.89 -29.82 35.66
C ALA A 30 50.29 -29.92 35.01
N THR A 31 50.39 -29.68 33.71
CA THR A 31 51.64 -29.85 32.94
C THR A 31 52.33 -28.54 32.58
N GLY A 32 51.65 -27.40 32.77
CA GLY A 32 52.13 -26.08 32.35
C GLY A 32 52.09 -25.85 30.83
N LEU A 33 51.59 -26.83 30.05
CA LEU A 33 51.44 -26.70 28.60
C LEU A 33 50.23 -25.85 28.23
N ALA A 34 50.33 -25.10 27.13
CA ALA A 34 49.16 -24.43 26.56
C ALA A 34 48.11 -25.47 26.12
N ARG A 35 46.82 -25.19 26.34
CA ARG A 35 45.71 -26.10 26.01
C ARG A 35 45.72 -26.59 24.56
N SER A 36 46.16 -25.75 23.62
CA SER A 36 46.31 -26.10 22.20
C SER A 36 47.49 -27.05 21.93
N ARG A 37 48.53 -27.06 22.77
CA ARG A 37 49.60 -28.08 22.73
C ARG A 37 49.08 -29.42 23.26
N CYS A 38 48.36 -29.43 24.37
CA CYS A 38 47.74 -30.66 24.90
C CYS A 38 46.82 -31.34 23.87
N TYR A 39 46.00 -30.56 23.16
CA TYR A 39 45.13 -31.09 22.11
C TYR A 39 45.91 -31.70 20.94
N ARG A 40 46.97 -31.02 20.47
CA ARG A 40 47.80 -31.52 19.36
C ARG A 40 48.61 -32.76 19.75
N ALA A 41 49.09 -32.83 20.99
CA ALA A 41 49.80 -33.98 21.50
C ALA A 41 48.88 -35.20 21.70
N ALA A 42 47.62 -34.98 22.11
CA ALA A 42 46.63 -36.06 22.22
C ALA A 42 46.27 -36.64 20.86
N LYS A 43 46.06 -35.77 19.85
CA LYS A 43 45.83 -36.20 18.47
C LYS A 43 47.03 -36.95 17.90
N TRP A 44 48.25 -36.54 18.24
CA TRP A 44 49.47 -37.23 17.83
C TRP A 44 49.59 -38.62 18.46
N LEU A 45 49.16 -38.82 19.71
CA LEU A 45 49.06 -40.15 20.34
C LEU A 45 48.06 -41.04 19.60
N GLU A 46 46.85 -40.53 19.33
CA GLU A 46 45.84 -41.28 18.56
C GLU A 46 46.34 -41.71 17.17
N GLU A 47 47.13 -40.86 16.51
CA GLU A 47 47.68 -41.11 15.18
C GLU A 47 48.89 -42.06 15.17
N ASN A 48 49.57 -42.28 16.31
CA ASN A 48 50.83 -43.05 16.39
C ASN A 48 50.83 -44.22 17.38
N SER A 49 49.71 -44.51 18.03
CA SER A 49 49.53 -45.70 18.88
C SER A 49 48.99 -46.89 18.07
N SER A 50 49.62 -48.07 18.22
CA SER A 50 49.14 -49.35 17.65
C SER A 50 47.88 -49.84 18.38
N PRO A 51 46.91 -50.52 17.72
CA PRO A 51 45.62 -50.89 18.32
C PRO A 51 45.68 -51.94 19.44
N ASP A 52 46.83 -52.56 19.72
CA ASP A 52 46.91 -53.79 20.56
C ASP A 52 47.50 -53.60 21.97
N GLU A 53 47.77 -52.38 22.42
CA GLU A 53 48.16 -52.13 23.82
C GLU A 53 47.16 -51.18 24.49
N ILE A 54 46.05 -51.73 24.98
CA ILE A 54 45.36 -51.42 26.26
C ILE A 54 44.24 -52.47 26.42
N HIS A 55 44.63 -53.68 26.83
CA HIS A 55 43.71 -54.63 27.46
C HIS A 55 44.38 -55.15 28.73
N VAL A 56 44.25 -54.41 29.84
CA VAL A 56 44.47 -54.96 31.17
C VAL A 56 43.46 -54.35 32.16
N ALA A 57 42.66 -55.25 32.73
CA ALA A 57 41.92 -55.13 33.99
C ALA A 57 40.85 -54.03 34.10
N ILE A 58 39.66 -54.31 33.55
CA ILE A 58 38.41 -53.78 34.11
C ILE A 58 38.12 -54.61 35.37
N HIS A 59 38.57 -54.12 36.52
CA HIS A 59 37.88 -54.42 37.78
C HIS A 59 36.49 -53.78 37.70
N GLU A 60 35.47 -54.49 38.19
CA GLU A 60 34.14 -53.95 38.44
C GLU A 60 34.26 -52.66 39.28
N VAL A 61 34.18 -51.52 38.60
CA VAL A 61 33.85 -50.24 39.22
C VAL A 61 32.40 -50.01 38.85
N GLU A 62 31.55 -49.84 39.86
CA GLU A 62 30.17 -49.39 39.72
C GLU A 62 30.12 -48.33 38.61
N GLY A 63 29.38 -48.63 37.55
CA GLY A 63 29.30 -47.76 36.39
C GLY A 63 28.94 -46.34 36.84
N PRO A 64 29.51 -45.29 36.22
CA PRO A 64 29.09 -43.93 36.52
C PRO A 64 27.56 -43.90 36.42
N GLU A 65 26.90 -43.39 37.47
CA GLU A 65 25.45 -43.17 37.47
C GLU A 65 25.05 -42.71 36.07
N LYS A 66 24.12 -43.45 35.43
CA LYS A 66 23.51 -43.03 34.17
C LYS A 66 23.28 -41.53 34.27
N PRO A 67 23.76 -40.69 33.34
CA PRO A 67 23.54 -39.26 33.44
C PRO A 67 22.05 -39.08 33.62
N LYS A 68 21.64 -38.54 34.79
CA LYS A 68 20.22 -38.37 35.13
C LYS A 68 19.58 -37.73 33.90
N LYS A 69 18.68 -38.46 33.21
CA LYS A 69 17.86 -37.91 32.11
C LYS A 69 17.39 -36.57 32.66
N LYS A 70 17.83 -35.44 32.06
CA LYS A 70 17.30 -34.13 32.45
C LYS A 70 15.80 -34.26 32.29
N LYS A 71 15.07 -34.37 33.40
CA LYS A 71 13.60 -34.34 33.36
C LYS A 71 13.24 -33.08 32.60
N GLY A 72 12.37 -33.23 31.59
CA GLY A 72 11.77 -32.09 30.94
C GLY A 72 11.12 -31.18 31.98
N PRO A 73 10.87 -29.91 31.64
CA PRO A 73 10.15 -29.01 32.54
C PRO A 73 8.82 -29.68 32.95
N THR A 74 8.49 -29.60 34.24
CA THR A 74 7.23 -30.09 34.79
C THR A 74 6.06 -29.27 34.27
N GLU A 75 4.85 -29.81 34.29
CA GLU A 75 3.64 -29.09 33.86
C GLU A 75 3.49 -27.73 34.56
N THR A 76 3.77 -27.66 35.87
CA THR A 76 3.74 -26.40 36.63
C THR A 76 4.79 -25.41 36.16
N GLU A 77 6.01 -25.86 35.86
CA GLU A 77 7.09 -25.01 35.32
C GLU A 77 6.76 -24.50 33.90
N ILE A 78 6.10 -25.32 33.07
CA ILE A 78 5.61 -24.92 31.74
C ILE A 78 4.58 -23.80 31.89
N ARG A 79 3.52 -24.01 32.68
CA ARG A 79 2.44 -23.03 32.85
C ARG A 79 2.94 -21.71 33.45
N GLN A 80 3.83 -21.75 34.44
CA GLN A 80 4.43 -20.54 35.03
C GLN A 80 5.31 -19.78 34.02
N LYS A 81 6.08 -20.50 33.21
CA LYS A 81 6.92 -19.88 32.19
C LYS A 81 6.08 -19.25 31.07
N VAL A 82 5.03 -19.93 30.61
CA VAL A 82 4.11 -19.39 29.60
C VAL A 82 3.43 -18.11 30.10
N ALA A 83 2.91 -18.11 31.35
CA ALA A 83 2.31 -16.92 31.95
C ALA A 83 3.30 -15.74 32.07
N THR A 84 4.57 -16.02 32.36
CA THR A 84 5.64 -15.00 32.43
C THR A 84 6.02 -14.49 31.03
N ASP A 85 6.16 -15.39 30.05
CA ASP A 85 6.47 -15.05 28.66
C ASP A 85 5.34 -14.21 28.05
N GLU A 86 4.07 -14.52 28.33
CA GLU A 86 2.93 -13.77 27.84
C GLU A 86 2.91 -12.30 28.32
N LEU A 87 3.35 -12.05 29.56
CA LEU A 87 3.47 -10.70 30.12
C LEU A 87 4.70 -9.93 29.61
N THR A 88 5.71 -10.63 29.07
CA THR A 88 7.02 -10.04 28.75
C THR A 88 7.32 -9.93 27.26
N VAL A 89 6.61 -10.67 26.40
CA VAL A 89 6.76 -10.58 24.94
C VAL A 89 6.03 -9.34 24.42
N PRO A 90 6.74 -8.34 23.87
CA PRO A 90 6.08 -7.23 23.18
C PRO A 90 5.52 -7.75 21.85
N PHE A 91 4.20 -7.87 21.79
CA PHE A 91 3.48 -8.31 20.57
C PHE A 91 3.36 -7.19 19.52
N SER A 92 3.83 -5.98 19.81
CA SER A 92 3.71 -4.81 18.95
C SER A 92 4.72 -3.71 19.31
N ASN A 93 5.11 -2.92 18.31
CA ASN A 93 5.87 -1.68 18.48
C ASN A 93 4.98 -0.45 18.58
N TRP A 94 3.66 -0.63 18.61
CA TRP A 94 2.71 0.47 18.76
C TRP A 94 2.96 1.20 20.08
N LEU A 95 3.47 2.43 19.96
CA LEU A 95 3.92 3.26 21.07
C LEU A 95 2.72 3.95 21.70
N GLU A 96 2.20 3.36 22.76
CA GLU A 96 1.72 4.03 23.98
C GLU A 96 1.38 2.94 25.01
N ILE A 97 2.42 2.47 25.72
CA ILE A 97 2.25 1.53 26.85
C ILE A 97 1.25 2.18 27.84
N GLY A 98 0.06 1.61 27.95
CA GLY A 98 -1.02 2.08 28.82
C GLY A 98 -2.26 2.65 28.14
N ARG A 99 -2.31 2.77 26.80
CA ARG A 99 -3.55 3.17 26.07
C ARG A 99 -4.25 2.04 25.33
N TRP A 100 -3.65 0.85 25.27
CA TRP A 100 -4.20 -0.29 24.59
C TRP A 100 -4.16 -1.55 25.46
N VAL A 101 -5.15 -2.42 25.30
CA VAL A 101 -5.29 -3.71 25.99
C VAL A 101 -5.31 -4.81 24.94
N ARG A 102 -4.55 -5.89 25.19
CA ARG A 102 -4.57 -7.11 24.39
C ARG A 102 -5.58 -8.09 24.98
N GLU A 103 -6.47 -8.59 24.15
CA GLU A 103 -7.36 -9.71 24.46
C GLU A 103 -6.95 -10.90 23.59
N ALA A 104 -6.73 -12.06 24.19
CA ALA A 104 -6.31 -13.27 23.49
C ALA A 104 -7.17 -14.45 23.91
N ALA A 105 -7.32 -15.44 23.02
CA ALA A 105 -7.92 -16.72 23.39
C ALA A 105 -7.05 -17.45 24.42
N GLU A 106 -7.70 -18.32 25.21
CA GLU A 106 -7.01 -19.16 26.20
C GLU A 106 -5.88 -19.98 25.54
N PRO A 107 -4.70 -20.10 26.19
CA PRO A 107 -3.61 -20.90 25.67
C PRO A 107 -4.02 -22.37 25.42
N VAL A 108 -3.60 -22.91 24.29
CA VAL A 108 -3.87 -24.31 23.92
C VAL A 108 -2.70 -25.19 24.32
N ASP A 109 -2.95 -26.19 25.17
CA ASP A 109 -1.93 -27.14 25.61
C ASP A 109 -1.41 -28.00 24.44
N ILE A 110 -0.08 -28.18 24.37
CA ILE A 110 0.61 -29.00 23.36
C ILE A 110 1.14 -30.26 24.06
N TYR A 111 0.66 -31.42 23.62
CA TYR A 111 1.10 -32.72 24.11
C TYR A 111 1.97 -33.43 23.06
N GLU A 112 3.00 -34.13 23.53
CA GLU A 112 3.76 -35.10 22.74
C GLU A 112 3.66 -36.48 23.40
N THR A 113 3.63 -37.54 22.58
CA THR A 113 3.70 -38.91 23.06
C THR A 113 5.15 -39.26 23.40
N ASP A 114 5.41 -39.69 24.63
CA ASP A 114 6.73 -40.10 25.07
C ASP A 114 7.11 -41.53 24.61
N GLU A 115 8.31 -41.97 24.96
CA GLU A 115 8.85 -43.31 24.62
C GLU A 115 8.01 -44.45 25.23
N ASP A 116 7.23 -44.16 26.27
CA ASP A 116 6.38 -45.11 27.01
C ASP A 116 4.92 -45.08 26.53
N GLY A 117 4.58 -44.22 25.56
CA GLY A 117 3.25 -44.09 24.97
C GLY A 117 2.31 -43.12 25.69
N GLU A 118 2.80 -42.41 26.70
CA GLU A 118 2.02 -41.47 27.51
C GLU A 118 2.03 -40.06 26.90
N GLN A 119 0.91 -39.33 27.05
CA GLN A 119 0.81 -37.95 26.60
C GLN A 119 1.44 -37.02 27.65
N VAL A 120 2.52 -36.34 27.28
CA VAL A 120 3.23 -35.39 28.15
C VAL A 120 3.04 -33.98 27.63
N LEU A 121 2.64 -33.06 28.50
CA LEU A 121 2.58 -31.63 28.17
C LEU A 121 3.99 -31.12 27.89
N VAL A 122 4.23 -30.62 26.68
CA VAL A 122 5.53 -30.10 26.25
C VAL A 122 5.54 -28.58 26.07
N GLY A 123 4.37 -27.94 26.04
CA GLY A 123 4.25 -26.49 25.92
C GLY A 123 2.82 -26.00 25.79
N GLN A 124 2.65 -24.69 25.57
CA GLN A 124 1.36 -24.08 25.25
C GLN A 124 1.49 -23.17 24.02
N LYS A 125 0.44 -23.16 23.19
CA LYS A 125 0.26 -22.26 22.06
C LYS A 125 -0.59 -21.06 22.49
N ILE A 126 -0.01 -19.87 22.43
CA ILE A 126 -0.65 -18.59 22.78
C ILE A 126 -1.18 -17.93 21.50
N ASP A 127 -2.41 -17.43 21.54
CA ASP A 127 -3.01 -16.60 20.50
C ASP A 127 -2.38 -15.19 20.49
N PRO A 128 -1.84 -14.65 19.37
CA PRO A 128 -1.44 -13.25 19.28
C PRO A 128 -2.52 -12.27 19.77
N GLY A 129 -3.79 -12.61 19.62
CA GLY A 129 -4.91 -11.85 20.16
C GLY A 129 -5.28 -10.62 19.34
N VAL A 130 -6.00 -9.71 19.97
CA VAL A 130 -6.60 -8.50 19.40
C VAL A 130 -6.28 -7.34 20.32
N MET A 131 -5.88 -6.21 19.74
CA MET A 131 -5.57 -4.97 20.45
C MET A 131 -6.77 -4.02 20.39
N TRP A 132 -7.14 -3.49 21.55
CA TRP A 132 -8.21 -2.52 21.73
C TRP A 132 -7.71 -1.27 22.46
N PRO A 133 -8.19 -0.06 22.13
CA PRO A 133 -8.04 1.10 23.00
C PRO A 133 -8.63 0.81 24.39
N VAL A 134 -8.00 1.33 25.45
CA VAL A 134 -8.48 1.14 26.85
C VAL A 134 -9.88 1.72 27.04
N ASP A 135 -10.20 2.78 26.31
CA ASP A 135 -11.48 3.50 26.28
C ASP A 135 -12.42 3.01 25.17
N TRP A 136 -12.15 1.85 24.57
CA TRP A 136 -13.03 1.27 23.56
C TRP A 136 -14.39 0.89 24.15
N ASP A 137 -15.43 1.61 23.75
CA ASP A 137 -16.84 1.37 24.09
C ASP A 137 -17.66 0.81 22.90
N GLY A 138 -17.01 0.49 21.78
CA GLY A 138 -17.64 -0.13 20.62
C GLY A 138 -17.82 -1.65 20.75
N PRO A 139 -18.47 -2.29 19.76
CA PRO A 139 -18.64 -3.73 19.74
C PRO A 139 -17.28 -4.43 19.60
N LYS A 140 -17.18 -5.63 20.19
CA LYS A 140 -16.02 -6.52 20.06
C LYS A 140 -16.32 -7.78 19.26
N THR A 141 -17.59 -7.98 18.91
CA THR A 141 -18.06 -9.11 18.11
C THR A 141 -19.02 -8.63 17.04
N TYR A 142 -19.07 -9.35 15.91
CA TYR A 142 -19.95 -9.01 14.80
C TYR A 142 -21.45 -9.00 15.19
N ALA A 143 -21.87 -9.87 16.10
CA ALA A 143 -23.26 -9.95 16.55
C ALA A 143 -23.78 -8.66 17.24
N GLN A 144 -22.87 -7.76 17.62
CA GLN A 144 -23.17 -6.49 18.28
C GLN A 144 -23.13 -5.29 17.31
N THR A 145 -22.87 -5.54 16.03
CA THR A 145 -22.76 -4.51 14.99
C THR A 145 -24.14 -4.13 14.45
N ALA A 146 -24.25 -2.93 13.90
CA ALA A 146 -25.51 -2.41 13.37
C ALA A 146 -25.28 -1.74 12.01
N TYR A 147 -26.32 -1.68 11.19
CA TYR A 147 -26.29 -0.99 9.91
C TYR A 147 -27.62 -0.26 9.71
N GLU A 148 -27.55 1.05 9.45
CA GLU A 148 -28.74 1.92 9.29
C GLU A 148 -29.39 1.79 7.89
N THR A 149 -29.23 0.63 7.24
CA THR A 149 -29.37 0.33 5.80
C THR A 149 -28.13 0.70 4.97
N GLY A 150 -27.43 -0.31 4.45
CA GLY A 150 -26.44 -0.12 3.40
C GLY A 150 -27.16 0.08 2.06
N PRO A 151 -26.62 0.90 1.13
CA PRO A 151 -27.23 1.08 -0.18
C PRO A 151 -27.29 -0.28 -0.88
N ALA A 152 -28.43 -0.57 -1.52
CA ALA A 152 -28.52 -1.72 -2.41
C ALA A 152 -27.42 -1.57 -3.48
N ARG A 153 -26.61 -2.62 -3.65
CA ARG A 153 -25.62 -2.72 -4.73
C ARG A 153 -26.09 -3.80 -5.71
N PRO A 154 -27.19 -3.55 -6.46
CA PRO A 154 -27.82 -4.57 -7.31
C PRO A 154 -26.90 -5.06 -8.42
N SER A 155 -25.93 -4.25 -8.80
CA SER A 155 -25.00 -4.49 -9.89
C SER A 155 -23.78 -5.32 -9.49
N VAL A 156 -23.52 -5.53 -8.19
CA VAL A 156 -22.43 -6.38 -7.69
C VAL A 156 -22.77 -7.87 -7.88
N LYS A 157 -21.96 -8.55 -8.70
CA LYS A 157 -21.95 -10.01 -8.84
C LYS A 157 -21.14 -10.69 -7.74
N ALA A 158 -20.00 -10.11 -7.37
CA ALA A 158 -19.12 -10.61 -6.31
C ALA A 158 -18.31 -9.47 -5.68
N GLY A 159 -18.15 -9.50 -4.36
CA GLY A 159 -17.37 -8.52 -3.61
C GLY A 159 -16.38 -9.17 -2.66
N TYR A 160 -15.20 -8.57 -2.55
CA TYR A 160 -14.08 -9.04 -1.74
C TYR A 160 -13.47 -7.90 -0.93
N ILE A 161 -13.10 -8.18 0.32
CA ILE A 161 -12.22 -7.34 1.13
C ILE A 161 -10.90 -8.09 1.33
N LEU A 162 -9.82 -7.52 0.81
CA LEU A 162 -8.49 -8.12 0.78
C LEU A 162 -7.53 -7.35 1.69
N GLY A 163 -6.89 -8.04 2.62
CA GLY A 163 -6.00 -7.44 3.62
C GLY A 163 -4.69 -8.20 3.81
N TYR A 164 -3.87 -7.69 4.72
CA TYR A 164 -2.64 -8.33 5.19
C TYR A 164 -2.70 -8.53 6.70
N VAL A 165 -2.21 -9.67 7.17
CA VAL A 165 -1.96 -9.91 8.59
C VAL A 165 -0.51 -10.35 8.79
N GLN A 166 0.13 -9.81 9.81
CA GLN A 166 1.51 -10.14 10.14
C GLN A 166 1.61 -11.28 11.15
N GLU A 167 2.58 -12.16 10.93
CA GLU A 167 2.80 -13.33 11.76
C GLU A 167 3.07 -12.94 13.23
N GLY A 168 2.46 -13.67 14.16
CA GLY A 168 2.67 -13.51 15.60
C GLY A 168 2.27 -12.14 16.12
N THR A 169 1.41 -11.42 15.40
CA THR A 169 1.09 -10.03 15.67
C THR A 169 -0.42 -9.86 15.90
N PRO A 170 -0.85 -9.10 16.93
CA PRO A 170 -2.26 -8.91 17.22
C PRO A 170 -3.01 -8.18 16.12
N ILE A 171 -4.30 -8.46 16.00
CA ILE A 171 -5.22 -7.72 15.13
C ILE A 171 -5.54 -6.36 15.73
N HIS A 172 -5.71 -5.35 14.87
CA HIS A 172 -6.25 -4.05 15.26
C HIS A 172 -7.77 -4.18 15.43
N GLY A 173 -8.24 -4.35 16.67
CA GLY A 173 -9.63 -4.69 16.99
C GLY A 173 -10.68 -3.75 16.39
N PRO A 174 -10.57 -2.42 16.59
CA PRO A 174 -11.54 -1.48 16.04
C PRO A 174 -11.69 -1.57 14.51
N ALA A 175 -10.57 -1.48 13.78
CA ALA A 175 -10.55 -1.62 12.33
C ALA A 175 -11.10 -2.97 11.86
N TRP A 176 -10.81 -4.07 12.57
CA TRP A 176 -11.34 -5.40 12.24
C TRP A 176 -12.86 -5.44 12.32
N ILE A 177 -13.43 -4.92 13.40
CA ILE A 177 -14.88 -4.85 13.55
C ILE A 177 -15.53 -3.95 12.51
N ASN A 178 -14.95 -2.78 12.24
CA ASN A 178 -15.46 -1.89 11.22
C ASN A 178 -15.42 -2.55 9.83
N MET A 179 -14.32 -3.22 9.47
CA MET A 179 -14.19 -3.93 8.20
C MET A 179 -15.21 -5.06 8.04
N ILE A 180 -15.42 -5.89 9.07
CA ILE A 180 -16.41 -6.97 9.04
C ILE A 180 -17.84 -6.41 8.97
N SER A 181 -18.11 -5.29 9.65
CA SER A 181 -19.40 -4.61 9.59
C SER A 181 -19.70 -4.08 8.19
N LEU A 182 -18.70 -3.53 7.51
CA LEU A 182 -18.81 -3.13 6.11
C LEU A 182 -19.07 -4.34 5.20
N ALA A 183 -18.31 -5.43 5.37
CA ALA A 183 -18.49 -6.65 4.56
C ALA A 183 -19.93 -7.18 4.66
N ALA A 184 -20.49 -7.17 5.86
CA ALA A 184 -21.88 -7.54 6.12
C ALA A 184 -22.89 -6.57 5.52
N ALA A 185 -22.67 -5.27 5.68
CA ALA A 185 -23.55 -4.24 5.10
C ALA A 185 -23.59 -4.31 3.56
N TYR A 186 -22.52 -4.81 2.93
CA TYR A 186 -22.46 -5.12 1.50
C TYR A 186 -23.03 -6.50 1.12
N GLY A 187 -23.80 -7.13 1.99
CA GLY A 187 -24.44 -8.42 1.69
C GLY A 187 -23.52 -9.63 1.88
N GLY A 188 -22.46 -9.49 2.66
CA GLY A 188 -21.55 -10.59 3.02
C GLY A 188 -20.37 -10.76 2.06
N TYR A 189 -19.70 -9.65 1.71
CA TYR A 189 -18.47 -9.71 0.91
C TYR A 189 -17.46 -10.69 1.50
N ALA A 190 -16.78 -11.43 0.63
CA ALA A 190 -15.78 -12.40 1.04
C ALA A 190 -14.55 -11.68 1.61
N VAL A 191 -14.03 -12.14 2.74
CA VAL A 191 -12.86 -11.54 3.38
C VAL A 191 -11.66 -12.47 3.19
N GLY A 192 -10.56 -11.93 2.66
CA GLY A 192 -9.31 -12.66 2.42
C GLY A 192 -8.10 -11.92 3.00
N MET A 193 -7.35 -12.59 3.88
CA MET A 193 -6.17 -12.02 4.53
C MET A 193 -4.92 -12.74 4.05
N GLY A 194 -3.96 -12.01 3.47
CA GLY A 194 -2.67 -12.58 3.12
C GLY A 194 -1.76 -12.64 4.33
N GLY A 195 -1.31 -13.85 4.68
CA GLY A 195 -0.43 -14.08 5.83
C GLY A 195 1.04 -13.81 5.51
N GLY A 196 1.59 -12.70 6.02
CA GLY A 196 2.99 -12.33 5.82
C GLY A 196 3.91 -12.68 6.99
N THR A 197 5.14 -13.09 6.67
CA THR A 197 6.15 -13.45 7.68
C THR A 197 7.24 -12.39 7.76
N TYR A 198 7.57 -11.94 8.97
CA TYR A 198 8.68 -11.00 9.17
C TYR A 198 9.94 -11.67 9.73
N SER A 199 9.79 -12.74 10.52
CA SER A 199 10.89 -13.43 11.17
C SER A 199 11.17 -14.79 10.53
N LYS A 200 12.41 -15.28 10.63
CA LYS A 200 12.74 -16.66 10.24
C LYS A 200 12.28 -17.70 11.27
N ARG A 201 11.71 -17.27 12.41
CA ARG A 201 11.37 -18.14 13.54
C ARG A 201 10.40 -19.25 13.12
N TRP A 202 9.44 -18.94 12.24
CA TRP A 202 8.53 -19.94 11.68
C TRP A 202 9.24 -21.06 10.93
N PHE A 203 10.33 -20.75 10.23
CA PHE A 203 11.06 -21.71 9.39
C PHE A 203 12.17 -22.45 10.16
N MET A 204 12.39 -22.12 11.43
CA MET A 204 13.41 -22.76 12.26
C MET A 204 12.84 -23.93 13.06
N ARG A 205 13.61 -25.02 13.17
CA ARG A 205 13.25 -26.17 14.00
C ARG A 205 13.27 -25.77 15.48
N LYS A 206 12.17 -26.02 16.21
CA LYS A 206 12.03 -25.69 17.63
C LYS A 206 13.11 -26.36 18.47
N SER A 207 13.61 -25.63 19.47
CA SER A 207 14.44 -26.20 20.53
C SER A 207 13.55 -26.92 21.54
N LYS A 208 14.03 -28.03 22.14
CA LYS A 208 13.33 -28.71 23.26
C LYS A 208 13.11 -27.81 24.50
N LYS A 209 13.61 -26.58 24.50
CA LYS A 209 13.44 -25.58 25.59
C LYS A 209 12.34 -24.56 25.30
N ASP A 210 11.79 -24.54 24.10
CA ASP A 210 10.74 -23.62 23.68
C ASP A 210 9.38 -24.17 24.07
N VAL A 211 8.98 -23.92 25.32
CA VAL A 211 7.68 -24.35 25.87
C VAL A 211 6.52 -23.41 25.52
N THR A 212 6.84 -22.26 24.94
CA THR A 212 5.87 -21.24 24.53
C THR A 212 5.90 -21.10 23.01
N GLU A 213 4.78 -21.40 22.37
CA GLU A 213 4.56 -21.20 20.94
C GLU A 213 3.56 -20.06 20.73
N ILE A 214 3.86 -19.13 19.82
CA ILE A 214 2.90 -18.10 19.43
C ILE A 214 2.20 -18.60 18.17
N ALA A 215 0.87 -18.60 18.14
CA ALA A 215 0.12 -18.92 16.94
C ALA A 215 0.52 -17.96 15.80
N PRO A 216 0.63 -18.44 14.56
CA PRO A 216 1.01 -17.56 13.45
C PRO A 216 0.06 -16.38 13.29
N TRP A 217 -1.23 -16.58 13.53
CA TRP A 217 -2.27 -15.57 13.35
C TRP A 217 -3.17 -15.50 14.58
N SER A 218 -3.79 -14.35 14.77
CA SER A 218 -4.83 -14.19 15.77
C SER A 218 -6.01 -15.11 15.48
N ALA A 219 -6.60 -15.72 16.51
CA ALA A 219 -7.72 -16.66 16.36
C ALA A 219 -8.91 -16.06 15.59
N VAL A 220 -9.16 -14.74 15.71
CA VAL A 220 -10.24 -14.05 14.99
C VAL A 220 -9.97 -13.91 13.49
N ALA A 221 -8.70 -13.88 13.09
CA ALA A 221 -8.29 -13.69 11.70
C ALA A 221 -7.96 -15.02 11.00
N GLU A 222 -7.52 -16.04 11.74
CA GLU A 222 -7.09 -17.35 11.21
C GLU A 222 -8.03 -17.94 10.16
N PRO A 223 -9.38 -17.91 10.31
CA PRO A 223 -10.31 -18.44 9.29
C PRO A 223 -10.25 -17.71 7.94
N TYR A 224 -9.78 -16.47 7.92
CA TYR A 224 -9.70 -15.62 6.73
C TYR A 224 -8.31 -15.63 6.10
N VAL A 225 -7.31 -16.24 6.75
CA VAL A 225 -5.93 -16.21 6.26
C VAL A 225 -5.71 -17.21 5.14
N THR A 226 -5.18 -16.73 4.01
CA THR A 226 -4.65 -17.53 2.93
C THR A 226 -3.17 -17.21 2.67
N ARG A 227 -2.45 -18.22 2.18
CA ARG A 227 -1.09 -18.10 1.65
C ARG A 227 -0.97 -18.68 0.24
N LYS A 228 -2.12 -18.84 -0.42
CA LYS A 228 -2.22 -19.32 -1.81
C LYS A 228 -2.71 -18.17 -2.67
N ARG A 229 -2.30 -18.19 -3.94
CA ARG A 229 -2.93 -17.34 -4.95
C ARG A 229 -4.43 -17.62 -5.00
N LEU A 230 -5.23 -16.58 -5.04
CA LEU A 230 -6.65 -16.67 -5.36
C LEU A 230 -6.88 -15.98 -6.71
N ASP A 231 -7.25 -16.77 -7.72
CA ASP A 231 -7.68 -16.25 -9.02
C ASP A 231 -9.15 -15.86 -8.89
N ILE A 232 -9.40 -14.59 -8.56
CA ILE A 232 -10.75 -14.07 -8.24
C ILE A 232 -11.60 -14.01 -9.52
N SER A 233 -11.01 -13.52 -10.61
CA SER A 233 -11.60 -13.54 -11.95
C SER A 233 -10.49 -13.54 -13.01
N PRO A 234 -10.82 -13.69 -14.30
CA PRO A 234 -9.82 -13.55 -15.37
C PRO A 234 -9.11 -12.18 -15.40
N LYS A 235 -9.68 -11.16 -14.75
CA LYS A 235 -9.17 -9.77 -14.74
C LYS A 235 -8.51 -9.35 -13.43
N ILE A 236 -8.73 -10.09 -12.34
CA ILE A 236 -8.10 -9.78 -11.04
C ILE A 236 -7.73 -11.02 -10.23
N GLN A 237 -6.56 -10.95 -9.58
CA GLN A 237 -6.05 -11.99 -8.69
C GLN A 237 -5.52 -11.43 -7.36
N PHE A 238 -5.57 -12.22 -6.31
CA PHE A 238 -4.95 -11.93 -5.01
C PHE A 238 -3.75 -12.84 -4.79
N ALA A 239 -2.54 -12.26 -4.84
CA ALA A 239 -1.28 -12.99 -4.79
C ALA A 239 -0.81 -13.23 -3.34
N ALA A 240 -1.62 -13.91 -2.52
CA ALA A 240 -1.30 -14.15 -1.11
C ALA A 240 -0.14 -15.13 -0.86
N GLU A 241 0.25 -15.90 -1.87
CA GLU A 241 1.46 -16.72 -1.89
C GLU A 241 2.74 -15.88 -1.90
N MET A 242 2.66 -14.63 -2.37
CA MET A 242 3.80 -13.74 -2.46
C MET A 242 4.15 -13.19 -1.07
N ASN A 243 5.14 -13.82 -0.43
CA ASN A 243 5.61 -13.43 0.89
C ASN A 243 6.55 -12.20 0.81
N LEU A 244 5.96 -11.02 0.67
CA LEU A 244 6.69 -9.75 0.63
C LEU A 244 7.27 -9.40 1.99
N SER A 245 8.50 -8.89 2.00
CA SER A 245 9.10 -8.36 3.24
C SER A 245 8.27 -7.18 3.74
N PRO A 246 7.75 -7.20 4.99
CA PRO A 246 6.95 -6.11 5.56
C PRO A 246 7.67 -4.75 5.67
N THR A 247 9.00 -4.75 5.45
CA THR A 247 9.86 -3.56 5.45
C THR A 247 10.25 -3.07 4.06
N ALA A 248 9.70 -3.66 2.99
CA ALA A 248 9.97 -3.23 1.63
C ALA A 248 9.50 -1.78 1.44
N THR A 249 10.42 -0.91 0.98
CA THR A 249 10.08 0.50 0.74
C THR A 249 9.21 0.69 -0.50
N HIS A 250 9.34 -0.20 -1.48
CA HIS A 250 8.55 -0.23 -2.71
C HIS A 250 8.10 -1.67 -2.99
N PRO A 251 7.03 -2.15 -2.33
CA PRO A 251 6.60 -3.55 -2.42
C PRO A 251 6.18 -3.99 -3.82
N LEU A 252 5.84 -3.09 -4.74
CA LEU A 252 5.37 -3.46 -6.09
C LEU A 252 6.46 -3.51 -7.17
N THR A 253 7.69 -3.10 -6.85
CA THR A 253 8.79 -3.07 -7.83
C THR A 253 9.18 -4.50 -8.26
N GLY A 254 9.24 -4.75 -9.57
CA GLY A 254 9.71 -6.02 -10.13
C GLY A 254 8.62 -7.06 -10.40
N PHE A 255 7.34 -6.70 -10.20
CA PHE A 255 6.21 -7.60 -10.45
C PHE A 255 5.53 -7.42 -11.81
N GLU A 256 6.07 -6.54 -12.67
CA GLU A 256 5.49 -6.21 -13.98
C GLU A 256 5.24 -7.45 -14.84
N THR A 257 6.19 -8.42 -14.81
CA THR A 257 6.07 -9.69 -15.54
C THR A 257 5.35 -10.78 -14.74
N TYR A 258 5.45 -10.74 -13.41
CA TYR A 258 4.87 -11.75 -12.52
C TYR A 258 3.35 -11.81 -12.60
N ILE A 259 2.71 -10.65 -12.73
CA ILE A 259 1.26 -10.53 -12.72
C ILE A 259 0.60 -11.05 -14.00
N GLY A 260 1.36 -11.26 -15.08
CA GLY A 260 0.86 -11.79 -16.34
C GLY A 260 -0.16 -10.90 -17.06
N GLY A 261 -0.13 -9.58 -16.85
CA GLY A 261 -1.09 -8.65 -17.45
C GLY A 261 -2.47 -8.65 -16.78
N ILE A 262 -2.59 -9.20 -15.58
CA ILE A 262 -3.82 -9.25 -14.79
C ILE A 262 -3.68 -8.29 -13.60
N THR A 263 -4.72 -7.50 -13.31
CA THR A 263 -4.70 -6.63 -12.12
C THR A 263 -4.49 -7.48 -10.88
N THR A 264 -3.55 -7.09 -10.02
CA THR A 264 -3.10 -7.96 -8.91
C THR A 264 -3.02 -7.22 -7.60
N VAL A 265 -3.64 -7.80 -6.56
CA VAL A 265 -3.55 -7.32 -5.18
C VAL A 265 -2.52 -8.16 -4.43
N PHE A 266 -1.60 -7.50 -3.73
CA PHE A 266 -0.56 -8.11 -2.92
C PHE A 266 -0.74 -7.74 -1.44
N PRO A 267 -0.71 -8.71 -0.52
CA PRO A 267 -0.83 -8.40 0.90
C PRO A 267 0.47 -7.74 1.40
N HIS A 268 0.37 -6.50 1.90
CA HIS A 268 1.52 -5.78 2.45
C HIS A 268 1.05 -4.64 3.37
N PRO A 269 1.76 -4.33 4.48
CA PRO A 269 1.34 -3.30 5.44
C PRO A 269 1.45 -1.86 4.91
N LYS A 270 2.37 -1.59 3.98
CA LYS A 270 2.43 -0.31 3.26
C LYS A 270 1.49 -0.35 2.06
N ARG A 271 0.68 0.69 1.88
CA ARG A 271 -0.15 0.93 0.68
C ARG A 271 0.71 1.49 -0.46
N GLU A 272 0.59 0.90 -1.64
CA GLU A 272 1.20 1.31 -2.88
C GLU A 272 0.29 0.87 -4.03
N VAL A 273 0.15 1.72 -5.05
CA VAL A 273 -0.60 1.41 -6.27
C VAL A 273 0.26 1.80 -7.47
N ARG A 274 0.22 0.99 -8.52
CA ARG A 274 0.89 1.30 -9.79
C ARG A 274 0.07 0.81 -10.97
N SER A 275 -0.05 1.66 -12.00
CA SER A 275 -0.48 1.23 -13.32
C SER A 275 0.68 0.63 -14.09
N LEU A 276 0.40 -0.42 -14.85
CA LEU A 276 1.40 -1.24 -15.52
C LEU A 276 1.21 -1.21 -17.04
N PRO A 277 2.30 -1.31 -17.83
CA PRO A 277 2.19 -1.30 -19.28
C PRO A 277 1.39 -2.49 -19.83
N ARG A 278 0.52 -2.22 -20.79
CA ARG A 278 -0.26 -3.19 -21.56
C ARG A 278 -0.37 -2.78 -23.02
N GLY A 279 -0.80 -3.70 -23.89
CA GLY A 279 -1.14 -3.35 -25.27
C GLY A 279 -2.35 -2.41 -25.29
N HIS A 280 -2.39 -1.43 -26.19
CA HIS A 280 -3.40 -0.37 -26.15
C HIS A 280 -4.86 -0.87 -26.20
N TRP A 281 -5.11 -2.01 -26.86
CA TRP A 281 -6.41 -2.67 -26.96
C TRP A 281 -6.89 -3.39 -25.68
N ASN A 282 -5.99 -3.59 -24.71
CA ASN A 282 -6.32 -4.29 -23.48
C ASN A 282 -6.83 -3.31 -22.43
N GLU A 283 -7.64 -3.81 -21.51
CA GLU A 283 -8.03 -3.06 -20.31
C GLU A 283 -6.79 -2.66 -19.49
N SER A 284 -6.95 -1.61 -18.68
CA SER A 284 -5.89 -1.13 -17.80
C SER A 284 -5.49 -2.21 -16.78
N VAL A 285 -4.19 -2.32 -16.54
CA VAL A 285 -3.63 -3.29 -15.61
C VAL A 285 -2.99 -2.53 -14.46
N THR A 286 -3.37 -2.89 -13.23
CA THR A 286 -2.88 -2.22 -12.02
C THR A 286 -2.39 -3.22 -10.98
N ALA A 287 -1.42 -2.81 -10.18
CA ALA A 287 -0.96 -3.56 -9.03
C ALA A 287 -1.22 -2.76 -7.75
N TRP A 288 -1.69 -3.45 -6.71
CA TRP A 288 -2.13 -2.85 -5.45
C TRP A 288 -1.48 -3.56 -4.28
N THR A 289 -1.17 -2.82 -3.23
CA THR A 289 -1.00 -3.40 -1.90
C THR A 289 -2.10 -2.97 -0.94
N THR A 290 -2.40 -3.85 0.01
CA THR A 290 -3.61 -3.75 0.83
C THR A 290 -3.56 -2.69 1.94
N GLY A 291 -2.49 -2.65 2.73
CA GLY A 291 -2.57 -2.21 4.13
C GLY A 291 -2.73 -3.42 5.07
N SER A 292 -2.63 -3.20 6.37
CA SER A 292 -2.58 -4.24 7.40
C SER A 292 -3.80 -4.21 8.33
N MET A 293 -4.31 -5.38 8.69
CA MET A 293 -5.29 -5.55 9.76
C MET A 293 -4.64 -5.87 11.11
N THR A 294 -3.34 -6.13 11.13
CA THR A 294 -2.54 -6.25 12.36
C THR A 294 -1.90 -4.93 12.76
N VAL A 295 -1.63 -4.73 14.05
CA VAL A 295 -0.84 -3.59 14.52
C VAL A 295 0.63 -3.70 14.07
N PRO A 296 1.37 -2.58 13.93
CA PRO A 296 2.80 -2.57 13.65
C PRO A 296 3.66 -3.40 14.60
N ASN A 297 4.50 -4.27 14.03
CA ASN A 297 5.46 -5.05 14.78
C ASN A 297 6.77 -5.18 13.96
N TYR A 298 7.78 -4.38 14.30
CA TYR A 298 8.99 -4.19 13.51
C TYR A 298 10.24 -4.17 14.40
N ILE A 299 11.36 -4.69 13.88
CA ILE A 299 12.65 -4.56 14.53
C ILE A 299 13.07 -3.08 14.45
N LEU A 300 13.40 -2.45 15.59
CA LEU A 300 13.75 -1.03 15.70
C LEU A 300 15.14 -0.67 15.11
N GLN A 301 15.38 -1.09 13.87
CA GLN A 301 16.48 -0.69 13.00
C GLN A 301 15.95 0.22 11.89
N LYS A 302 16.84 0.83 11.09
CA LYS A 302 16.48 1.78 10.02
C LYS A 302 15.33 1.29 9.12
N ALA A 303 15.35 0.02 8.71
CA ALA A 303 14.31 -0.55 7.87
C ALA A 303 12.96 -0.66 8.61
N GLY A 304 12.96 -1.14 9.85
CA GLY A 304 11.73 -1.25 10.64
C GLY A 304 11.18 0.09 11.11
N LEU A 305 12.01 1.09 11.41
CA LEU A 305 11.56 2.46 11.71
C LEU A 305 10.90 3.12 10.51
N LYS A 306 11.44 2.90 9.29
CA LYS A 306 10.79 3.35 8.06
C LYS A 306 9.47 2.62 7.82
N ALA A 307 9.44 1.31 8.03
CA ALA A 307 8.23 0.50 7.88
C ALA A 307 7.15 0.90 8.89
N LEU A 308 7.52 1.19 10.14
CA LEU A 308 6.62 1.68 11.18
C LEU A 308 5.91 2.96 10.74
N LYS A 309 6.63 3.93 10.15
CA LYS A 309 6.04 5.16 9.62
C LYS A 309 5.13 4.92 8.41
N ALA A 310 5.44 3.91 7.58
CA ALA A 310 4.70 3.61 6.36
C ALA A 310 3.58 2.58 6.56
N HIS A 311 3.45 2.01 7.77
CA HIS A 311 2.42 1.03 8.08
C HIS A 311 1.07 1.73 8.11
N ALA A 312 0.14 1.23 7.31
CA ALA A 312 -1.23 1.72 7.26
C ALA A 312 -2.17 0.62 7.74
N ILE A 313 -3.03 0.96 8.71
CA ILE A 313 -4.19 0.13 9.01
C ILE A 313 -5.17 0.31 7.85
N GLY A 314 -5.56 -0.79 7.21
CA GLY A 314 -6.37 -0.72 6.00
C GLY A 314 -6.37 -1.99 5.17
N PHE A 315 -7.08 -1.93 4.05
CA PHE A 315 -7.36 -3.04 3.17
C PHE A 315 -7.73 -2.53 1.76
N VAL A 316 -7.93 -3.45 0.81
CA VAL A 316 -8.45 -3.16 -0.53
C VAL A 316 -9.82 -3.80 -0.68
N ILE A 317 -10.76 -3.06 -1.25
CA ILE A 317 -12.06 -3.59 -1.67
C ILE A 317 -12.00 -3.85 -3.16
N VAL A 318 -12.50 -5.02 -3.57
CA VAL A 318 -12.66 -5.42 -4.96
C VAL A 318 -14.12 -5.77 -5.19
N GLU A 319 -14.73 -5.16 -6.19
CA GLU A 319 -16.09 -5.48 -6.63
C GLU A 319 -16.06 -5.89 -8.09
N ILE A 320 -16.87 -6.89 -8.42
CA ILE A 320 -17.06 -7.39 -9.77
C ILE A 320 -18.54 -7.26 -10.08
N ASP A 321 -18.85 -6.56 -11.17
CA ASP A 321 -20.24 -6.41 -11.61
C ASP A 321 -20.70 -7.57 -12.50
N HIS A 322 -21.96 -7.53 -12.93
CA HIS A 322 -22.53 -8.55 -13.81
C HIS A 322 -21.91 -8.60 -15.22
N ASP A 323 -21.20 -7.55 -15.64
CA ASP A 323 -20.46 -7.46 -16.90
C ASP A 323 -18.98 -7.88 -16.76
N ASP A 324 -18.61 -8.44 -15.60
CA ASP A 324 -17.24 -8.81 -15.24
C ASP A 324 -16.26 -7.62 -15.28
N ASN A 325 -16.74 -6.39 -15.03
CA ASN A 325 -15.88 -5.24 -14.77
C ASN A 325 -15.33 -5.33 -13.34
N VAL A 326 -14.07 -4.92 -13.15
CA VAL A 326 -13.38 -4.97 -11.85
C VAL A 326 -13.22 -3.56 -11.30
N PHE A 327 -13.78 -3.32 -10.12
CA PHE A 327 -13.65 -2.07 -9.38
C PHE A 327 -12.80 -2.29 -8.14
N ALA A 328 -11.59 -1.73 -8.14
CA ALA A 328 -10.67 -1.84 -7.01
C ALA A 328 -10.46 -0.47 -6.37
N ARG A 329 -10.44 -0.45 -5.03
CA ARG A 329 -10.15 0.76 -4.25
C ARG A 329 -9.48 0.42 -2.93
N ASN A 330 -8.55 1.27 -2.50
CA ASN A 330 -7.91 1.11 -1.19
C ASN A 330 -8.70 1.85 -0.10
N VAL A 331 -8.64 1.32 1.11
CA VAL A 331 -9.20 1.92 2.32
C VAL A 331 -8.06 2.09 3.33
N LYS A 332 -8.01 3.26 3.96
CA LYS A 332 -7.13 3.52 5.10
C LYS A 332 -8.01 3.86 6.29
N CYS A 333 -7.78 3.16 7.39
CA CYS A 333 -8.47 3.38 8.64
C CYS A 333 -7.72 4.39 9.49
N ASP A 334 -8.47 5.11 10.32
CA ASP A 334 -7.92 5.85 11.44
C ASP A 334 -7.12 4.88 12.34
N PRO A 335 -5.86 5.20 12.69
CA PRO A 335 -5.01 4.31 13.47
C PRO A 335 -5.47 4.08 14.91
N VAL A 336 -6.43 4.85 15.44
CA VAL A 336 -6.87 4.73 16.84
C VAL A 336 -8.26 4.11 16.92
N SER A 337 -9.24 4.78 16.33
CA SER A 337 -10.65 4.36 16.29
C SER A 337 -10.91 3.25 15.27
N GLY A 338 -10.01 3.04 14.30
CA GLY A 338 -10.27 2.14 13.18
C GLY A 338 -11.38 2.61 12.25
N ALA A 339 -11.94 3.81 12.45
CA ALA A 339 -12.98 4.39 11.61
C ALA A 339 -12.44 4.64 10.20
N PHE A 340 -13.32 4.59 9.20
CA PHE A 340 -12.94 4.89 7.82
C PHE A 340 -14.15 5.31 6.99
N TYR A 341 -13.83 5.92 5.85
CA TYR A 341 -14.79 6.13 4.78
C TYR A 341 -14.57 5.12 3.67
N ASP A 342 -15.67 4.67 3.06
CA ASP A 342 -15.67 3.96 1.80
C ASP A 342 -16.69 4.60 0.87
N LEU A 343 -16.22 5.39 -0.10
CA LEU A 343 -17.07 6.13 -1.03
C LEU A 343 -18.07 7.06 -0.31
N ASP A 344 -19.35 6.70 -0.35
CA ASP A 344 -20.49 7.38 0.24
C ASP A 344 -20.84 6.88 1.65
N LEU A 345 -20.06 5.95 2.21
CA LEU A 345 -20.26 5.38 3.53
C LEU A 345 -19.18 5.79 4.53
N HIS A 346 -19.59 5.89 5.79
CA HIS A 346 -18.71 6.01 6.93
C HIS A 346 -18.95 4.84 7.88
N VAL A 347 -17.85 4.25 8.36
CA VAL A 347 -17.87 3.12 9.27
C VAL A 347 -17.11 3.45 10.52
N ASP A 348 -17.79 3.40 11.65
CA ASP A 348 -17.19 3.59 12.97
C ASP A 348 -17.93 2.76 14.02
N ARG A 349 -17.18 2.19 14.97
CA ARG A 349 -17.68 1.33 16.06
C ARG A 349 -18.67 0.26 15.59
N GLY A 350 -18.39 -0.37 14.46
CA GLY A 350 -19.24 -1.41 13.86
C GLY A 350 -20.59 -0.90 13.37
N ILE A 351 -20.74 0.41 13.16
CA ILE A 351 -21.94 1.04 12.60
C ILE A 351 -21.61 1.55 11.21
N VAL A 352 -22.41 1.15 10.22
CA VAL A 352 -22.31 1.62 8.83
C VAL A 352 -23.42 2.63 8.55
N ARG A 353 -23.06 3.84 8.14
CA ARG A 353 -23.97 4.96 7.85
C ARG A 353 -23.57 5.67 6.56
N PHE A 354 -24.50 6.41 5.97
CA PHE A 354 -24.16 7.34 4.89
C PHE A 354 -23.23 8.44 5.39
N ALA A 355 -22.12 8.64 4.68
CA ALA A 355 -21.10 9.62 5.02
C ALA A 355 -21.66 11.04 5.04
N ALA A 356 -22.58 11.37 4.12
CA ALA A 356 -23.23 12.69 4.07
C ALA A 356 -23.99 13.03 5.36
N ASP A 357 -24.66 12.05 5.98
CA ASP A 357 -25.40 12.26 7.22
C ASP A 357 -24.46 12.47 8.41
N VAL A 358 -23.42 11.62 8.52
CA VAL A 358 -22.38 11.77 9.55
C VAL A 358 -21.71 13.14 9.46
N ARG A 359 -21.36 13.57 8.24
CA ARG A 359 -20.74 14.89 8.02
C ARG A 359 -21.68 16.03 8.39
N ARG A 360 -22.97 15.95 8.03
CA ARG A 360 -23.97 16.97 8.36
C ARG A 360 -24.15 17.10 9.88
N GLU A 361 -24.22 15.99 10.59
CA GLU A 361 -24.32 15.97 12.05
C GLU A 361 -23.10 16.57 12.74
N GLN A 362 -21.91 16.38 12.17
CA GLN A 362 -20.64 16.87 12.71
C GLN A 362 -20.21 18.24 12.16
N GLY A 363 -20.97 18.83 11.22
CA GLY A 363 -20.60 20.07 10.56
C GLY A 363 -19.33 19.98 9.70
N LEU A 364 -19.05 18.80 9.12
CA LEU A 364 -17.89 18.54 8.28
C LEU A 364 -18.21 18.73 6.79
N LEU A 365 -17.19 19.12 6.02
CA LEU A 365 -17.29 19.25 4.57
C LEU A 365 -17.15 17.89 3.87
N GLY A 366 -17.79 17.77 2.70
CA GLY A 366 -17.62 16.63 1.79
C GLY A 366 -16.16 16.38 1.36
N PRO A 367 -15.87 15.24 0.72
CA PRO A 367 -14.53 14.93 0.27
C PRO A 367 -14.05 15.85 -0.86
N VAL A 368 -12.73 15.87 -1.08
CA VAL A 368 -12.13 16.35 -2.33
C VAL A 368 -12.23 15.21 -3.35
N LEU A 369 -12.88 15.47 -4.48
CA LEU A 369 -12.92 14.59 -5.65
C LEU A 369 -11.78 14.96 -6.60
N GLY A 370 -10.75 14.11 -6.62
CA GLY A 370 -9.67 14.19 -7.59
C GLY A 370 -10.02 13.48 -8.89
N VAL A 371 -10.04 14.22 -9.99
CA VAL A 371 -10.21 13.67 -11.35
C VAL A 371 -8.87 13.69 -12.09
N GLY A 372 -8.59 12.61 -12.83
CA GLY A 372 -7.39 12.48 -13.65
C GLY A 372 -7.26 13.57 -14.74
N CYS A 373 -6.20 13.48 -15.54
CA CYS A 373 -6.03 14.36 -16.71
C CYS A 373 -7.31 14.33 -17.56
N SER A 374 -7.93 15.49 -17.74
CA SER A 374 -9.28 15.59 -18.26
C SER A 374 -9.32 15.61 -19.77
N HIS A 375 -8.45 16.40 -20.41
CA HIS A 375 -8.38 16.60 -21.86
C HIS A 375 -9.76 16.66 -22.49
N VAL A 376 -10.60 17.60 -22.04
CA VAL A 376 -12.07 17.60 -22.25
C VAL A 376 -12.48 17.28 -23.69
N ARG A 377 -11.72 17.76 -24.68
CA ARG A 377 -11.95 17.51 -26.11
C ARG A 377 -11.95 16.02 -26.51
N ILE A 378 -11.16 15.20 -25.83
CA ILE A 378 -11.00 13.76 -26.05
C ILE A 378 -11.34 12.96 -24.79
N ALA A 379 -12.07 13.55 -23.84
CA ALA A 379 -12.51 12.86 -22.65
C ALA A 379 -13.47 11.72 -23.02
N ASN A 380 -13.36 10.59 -22.31
CA ASN A 380 -14.25 9.47 -22.54
C ASN A 380 -15.63 9.78 -21.92
N ASN A 381 -16.66 9.87 -22.76
CA ASN A 381 -18.03 10.18 -22.34
C ASN A 381 -18.58 9.22 -21.29
N ARG A 382 -18.12 7.97 -21.24
CA ARG A 382 -18.54 7.01 -20.21
C ARG A 382 -18.00 7.41 -18.84
N TYR A 383 -16.75 7.88 -18.76
CA TYR A 383 -16.16 8.40 -17.52
C TYR A 383 -16.83 9.70 -17.08
N LEU A 384 -17.14 10.60 -18.01
CA LEU A 384 -17.88 11.83 -17.70
C LEU A 384 -19.29 11.53 -17.17
N ARG A 385 -19.97 10.53 -17.73
CA ARG A 385 -21.25 10.01 -17.22
C ARG A 385 -21.09 9.49 -15.79
N ALA A 386 -20.10 8.63 -15.55
CA ALA A 386 -19.83 8.03 -14.24
C ALA A 386 -19.59 9.09 -13.15
N ILE A 387 -18.78 10.11 -13.46
CA ILE A 387 -18.36 11.11 -12.47
C ILE A 387 -19.42 12.20 -12.27
N TYR A 388 -19.98 12.71 -13.38
CA TYR A 388 -20.75 13.96 -13.40
C TYR A 388 -22.20 13.82 -13.88
N GLY A 389 -22.58 12.67 -14.43
CA GLY A 389 -23.90 12.47 -15.04
C GLY A 389 -24.07 13.15 -16.40
N LEU A 390 -22.97 13.48 -17.08
CA LEU A 390 -23.03 14.11 -18.39
C LEU A 390 -23.52 13.10 -19.44
N GLY A 391 -24.55 13.50 -20.20
CA GLY A 391 -25.23 12.62 -21.14
C GLY A 391 -26.22 11.63 -20.53
N GLY A 392 -26.49 11.72 -19.21
CA GLY A 392 -27.41 10.86 -18.46
C GLY A 392 -26.79 10.35 -17.16
N TYR A 393 -27.60 9.74 -16.31
CA TYR A 393 -27.11 9.17 -15.05
C TYR A 393 -26.33 7.87 -15.33
N PRO A 394 -25.36 7.49 -14.47
CA PRO A 394 -24.78 6.16 -14.47
C PRO A 394 -25.88 5.10 -14.32
N THR A 395 -25.66 3.93 -14.93
CA THR A 395 -26.63 2.83 -14.86
C THR A 395 -26.89 2.43 -13.41
N GLU A 396 -28.14 2.56 -12.97
CA GLU A 396 -28.65 2.20 -11.64
C GLU A 396 -28.01 2.95 -10.46
N ASP A 397 -27.34 4.09 -10.70
CA ASP A 397 -26.63 4.82 -9.66
C ASP A 397 -26.66 6.35 -9.85
N LEU A 398 -26.17 7.08 -8.86
CA LEU A 398 -25.89 8.50 -8.93
C LEU A 398 -24.49 8.75 -9.54
N PRO A 399 -24.28 9.89 -10.20
CA PRO A 399 -22.94 10.36 -10.52
C PRO A 399 -22.07 10.41 -9.26
N LEU A 400 -20.79 10.03 -9.38
CA LEU A 400 -19.87 9.97 -8.25
C LEU A 400 -19.86 11.27 -7.42
N ILE A 401 -19.81 12.42 -8.09
CA ILE A 401 -19.76 13.74 -7.42
C ILE A 401 -20.96 13.97 -6.49
N ASP A 402 -22.13 13.50 -6.92
CA ASP A 402 -23.40 13.66 -6.21
C ASP A 402 -23.56 12.58 -5.13
N ALA A 403 -23.14 11.34 -5.41
CA ALA A 403 -23.20 10.22 -4.47
C ALA A 403 -22.34 10.46 -3.21
N VAL A 404 -21.13 10.98 -3.39
CA VAL A 404 -20.22 11.27 -2.26
C VAL A 404 -20.44 12.64 -1.66
N ASP A 405 -21.28 13.48 -2.28
CA ASP A 405 -21.54 14.87 -1.91
C ASP A 405 -20.20 15.63 -1.75
N ALA A 406 -19.45 15.70 -2.85
CA ALA A 406 -18.11 16.30 -2.86
C ALA A 406 -18.15 17.80 -2.57
N SER A 407 -17.17 18.30 -1.79
CA SER A 407 -17.04 19.73 -1.48
C SER A 407 -16.00 20.45 -2.33
N VAL A 408 -15.11 19.69 -2.98
CA VAL A 408 -14.08 20.21 -3.88
C VAL A 408 -13.90 19.22 -5.03
N GLN A 409 -13.72 19.71 -6.26
CA GLN A 409 -13.31 18.93 -7.41
C GLN A 409 -12.06 19.53 -8.05
N THR A 410 -11.15 18.69 -8.54
CA THR A 410 -9.91 19.15 -9.17
C THR A 410 -9.81 18.71 -10.64
N PHE A 411 -9.43 19.64 -11.51
CA PHE A 411 -9.17 19.38 -12.92
C PHE A 411 -7.69 19.58 -13.26
N HIS A 412 -7.10 18.57 -13.87
CA HIS A 412 -5.75 18.60 -14.43
C HIS A 412 -5.81 18.41 -15.95
N ASP A 413 -4.89 19.01 -16.70
CA ASP A 413 -4.89 19.00 -18.18
C ASP A 413 -6.30 19.27 -18.74
N LEU A 414 -6.96 20.32 -18.23
CA LEU A 414 -8.36 20.61 -18.58
C LEU A 414 -8.54 20.76 -20.10
N PHE A 415 -7.58 21.43 -20.75
CA PHE A 415 -7.51 21.51 -22.20
C PHE A 415 -6.35 20.67 -22.74
N ASP A 416 -6.54 20.11 -23.93
CA ASP A 416 -5.55 19.24 -24.57
C ASP A 416 -4.44 20.04 -25.28
N GLY A 417 -4.73 21.26 -25.75
CA GLY A 417 -3.76 22.10 -26.45
C GLY A 417 -3.44 21.59 -27.86
N GLY A 418 -4.24 20.66 -28.38
CA GLY A 418 -4.10 20.10 -29.73
C GLY A 418 -4.18 21.18 -30.82
N SER A 419 -4.97 22.24 -30.60
CA SER A 419 -5.07 23.37 -31.54
C SER A 419 -3.75 24.14 -31.74
N ILE A 420 -2.82 24.03 -30.79
CA ILE A 420 -1.53 24.75 -30.80
C ILE A 420 -0.35 23.86 -30.41
N ASN A 421 -0.48 22.55 -30.59
CA ASN A 421 0.49 21.56 -30.12
C ASN A 421 1.87 21.77 -30.76
N HIS A 422 2.82 22.23 -29.94
CA HIS A 422 4.17 22.55 -30.38
C HIS A 422 4.99 21.32 -30.82
N HIS A 423 4.58 20.10 -30.42
CA HIS A 423 5.23 18.87 -30.87
C HIS A 423 4.96 18.58 -32.35
N GLU A 424 3.88 19.14 -32.92
CA GLU A 424 3.43 18.92 -34.29
C GLU A 424 3.81 20.06 -35.25
N ASP A 425 4.42 21.13 -34.75
CA ASP A 425 4.69 22.36 -35.52
C ASP A 425 5.51 22.15 -36.80
N ASN A 426 6.36 21.12 -36.80
CA ASN A 426 7.22 20.79 -37.94
C ASN A 426 6.72 19.56 -38.72
N ASP A 427 5.55 19.03 -38.39
CA ASP A 427 4.93 17.90 -39.09
C ASP A 427 3.77 18.39 -39.95
N ALA A 428 4.04 18.59 -41.25
CA ALA A 428 3.05 19.05 -42.21
C ALA A 428 1.81 18.13 -42.31
N ILE A 429 1.97 16.82 -42.03
CA ILE A 429 0.86 15.87 -42.06
C ILE A 429 -0.02 16.09 -40.83
N ALA A 430 0.55 16.24 -39.64
CA ALA A 430 -0.19 16.57 -38.43
C ALA A 430 -0.93 17.92 -38.56
N LEU A 431 -0.25 18.94 -39.09
CA LEU A 431 -0.87 20.25 -39.38
C LEU A 431 -2.07 20.12 -40.33
N TYR A 432 -1.92 19.36 -41.42
CA TYR A 432 -3.01 19.15 -42.38
C TYR A 432 -4.17 18.36 -41.78
N LYS A 433 -3.90 17.34 -40.93
CA LYS A 433 -4.95 16.61 -40.21
C LYS A 433 -5.78 17.55 -39.32
N ARG A 434 -5.12 18.44 -38.57
CA ARG A 434 -5.81 19.44 -37.72
C ARG A 434 -6.69 20.37 -38.56
N HIS A 435 -6.17 20.85 -39.70
CA HIS A 435 -6.94 21.65 -40.64
C HIS A 435 -8.16 20.89 -41.19
N ALA A 436 -7.96 19.66 -41.69
CA ALA A 436 -9.02 18.84 -42.27
C ALA A 436 -10.14 18.52 -41.28
N ARG A 437 -9.83 18.43 -39.98
CA ARG A 437 -10.80 18.20 -38.90
C ARG A 437 -11.40 19.46 -38.30
N GLY A 438 -10.90 20.64 -38.67
CA GLY A 438 -11.32 21.90 -38.06
C GLY A 438 -10.86 22.08 -36.60
N THR A 439 -9.94 21.26 -36.09
CA THR A 439 -9.51 21.30 -34.68
C THR A 439 -8.36 22.28 -34.42
N GLY A 440 -8.09 23.18 -35.35
CA GLY A 440 -6.96 24.11 -35.29
C GLY A 440 -7.29 25.46 -34.64
N VAL A 441 -8.54 25.69 -34.22
CA VAL A 441 -8.98 26.98 -33.64
C VAL A 441 -8.83 26.95 -32.12
N LEU A 442 -7.87 27.70 -31.60
CA LEU A 442 -7.55 27.72 -30.17
C LEU A 442 -8.73 28.18 -29.31
N LEU A 443 -9.46 29.19 -29.76
CA LEU A 443 -10.56 29.76 -28.97
C LEU A 443 -11.73 28.79 -28.82
N GLU A 444 -11.95 27.91 -29.80
CA GLU A 444 -12.97 26.86 -29.72
C GLU A 444 -12.58 25.78 -28.70
N GLU A 445 -11.31 25.36 -28.70
CA GLU A 445 -10.81 24.41 -27.69
C GLU A 445 -10.90 24.99 -26.27
N VAL A 446 -10.54 26.26 -26.09
CA VAL A 446 -10.70 26.97 -24.81
C VAL A 446 -12.18 27.10 -24.43
N GLN A 447 -13.07 27.38 -25.39
CA GLN A 447 -14.51 27.47 -25.14
C GLN A 447 -15.03 26.13 -24.60
N HIS A 448 -14.64 25.00 -25.20
CA HIS A 448 -15.05 23.68 -24.71
C HIS A 448 -14.58 23.43 -23.27
N ALA A 449 -13.34 23.80 -22.94
CA ALA A 449 -12.84 23.71 -21.57
C ALA A 449 -13.63 24.59 -20.59
N ALA A 450 -13.99 25.81 -20.99
CA ALA A 450 -14.77 26.73 -20.18
C ALA A 450 -16.23 26.28 -20.00
N ASP A 451 -16.85 25.72 -21.04
CA ASP A 451 -18.21 25.17 -20.98
C ASP A 451 -18.27 23.98 -20.04
N PHE A 452 -17.28 23.10 -20.11
CA PHE A 452 -17.17 21.96 -19.22
C PHE A 452 -17.15 22.36 -17.74
N LEU A 453 -16.42 23.43 -17.37
CA LEU A 453 -16.42 23.93 -15.99
C LEU A 453 -17.83 24.30 -15.50
N VAL A 454 -18.68 24.81 -16.38
CA VAL A 454 -20.07 25.14 -16.02
C VAL A 454 -20.98 23.92 -16.04
N GLU A 455 -20.76 22.99 -16.97
CA GLU A 455 -21.51 21.71 -17.01
C GLU A 455 -21.25 20.84 -15.78
N THR A 456 -20.02 20.85 -15.24
CA THR A 456 -19.64 20.09 -14.05
C THR A 456 -19.82 20.85 -12.73
N TYR A 457 -20.30 22.10 -12.78
CA TYR A 457 -20.48 22.92 -11.59
C TYR A 457 -21.51 22.30 -10.64
N ARG A 458 -21.25 22.43 -9.33
CA ARG A 458 -22.21 22.18 -8.25
C ARG A 458 -22.11 23.31 -7.23
N PRO A 459 -23.23 23.91 -6.77
CA PRO A 459 -23.18 25.06 -5.85
C PRO A 459 -22.42 24.85 -4.54
N THR A 460 -22.35 23.61 -4.05
CA THR A 460 -21.67 23.24 -2.80
C THR A 460 -20.28 22.67 -3.01
N CYS A 461 -19.79 22.62 -4.26
CA CYS A 461 -18.49 22.06 -4.63
C CYS A 461 -17.58 23.12 -5.25
N GLU A 462 -16.49 23.46 -4.56
CA GLU A 462 -15.44 24.31 -5.14
C GLU A 462 -14.81 23.62 -6.35
N THR A 463 -14.68 24.33 -7.47
CA THR A 463 -13.94 23.84 -8.64
C THR A 463 -12.52 24.40 -8.63
N VAL A 464 -11.52 23.51 -8.64
CA VAL A 464 -10.11 23.86 -8.68
C VAL A 464 -9.51 23.42 -10.03
N VAL A 465 -9.10 24.38 -10.85
CA VAL A 465 -8.34 24.11 -12.08
C VAL A 465 -6.85 24.19 -11.73
N VAL A 466 -6.13 23.09 -11.92
CA VAL A 466 -4.72 22.97 -11.56
C VAL A 466 -3.85 23.27 -12.78
N TYR A 467 -2.92 24.21 -12.61
CA TYR A 467 -1.96 24.57 -13.65
C TYR A 467 -1.18 23.37 -14.16
N SER A 468 -1.09 23.21 -15.47
CA SER A 468 -0.52 22.02 -16.10
C SER A 468 0.55 22.30 -17.17
N ASN A 469 1.20 21.25 -17.68
CA ASN A 469 2.11 21.39 -18.83
C ASN A 469 1.37 21.69 -20.14
N HIS A 470 0.07 21.42 -20.22
CA HIS A 470 -0.73 21.81 -21.37
C HIS A 470 -0.91 23.33 -21.38
N ASP A 471 -1.09 23.97 -20.22
CA ASP A 471 -1.13 25.43 -20.06
C ASP A 471 0.16 26.11 -20.57
N ASP A 472 1.31 25.45 -20.38
CA ASP A 472 2.61 25.88 -20.91
C ASP A 472 2.62 25.94 -22.46
N PHE A 473 1.73 25.22 -23.17
CA PHE A 473 1.65 25.26 -24.63
C PHE A 473 1.19 26.62 -25.13
N LEU A 474 0.25 27.27 -24.42
CA LEU A 474 -0.17 28.64 -24.72
C LEU A 474 1.00 29.60 -24.64
N ARG A 475 1.82 29.49 -23.57
CA ARG A 475 3.02 30.31 -23.41
C ARG A 475 4.00 30.08 -24.57
N ARG A 476 4.26 28.82 -24.95
CA ARG A 476 5.16 28.50 -26.09
C ARG A 476 4.61 29.03 -27.40
N TRP A 477 3.29 28.92 -27.62
CA TRP A 477 2.62 29.40 -28.82
C TRP A 477 2.70 30.93 -28.95
N LEU A 478 2.56 31.69 -27.85
CA LEU A 478 2.73 33.15 -27.86
C LEU A 478 4.15 33.61 -28.18
N LEU A 479 5.16 32.76 -27.99
CA LEU A 479 6.57 33.05 -28.31
C LEU A 479 6.92 32.78 -29.78
N LYS A 480 6.04 32.15 -30.56
CA LYS A 480 6.26 31.91 -31.99
C LYS A 480 6.35 33.23 -32.75
N SER A 481 7.14 33.26 -33.81
CA SER A 481 7.11 34.39 -34.75
C SER A 481 5.76 34.43 -35.48
N SER A 482 5.28 35.63 -35.80
CA SER A 482 3.93 35.82 -36.35
C SER A 482 3.70 35.16 -37.72
N ASP A 483 4.77 34.90 -38.48
CA ASP A 483 4.77 34.15 -39.74
C ASP A 483 4.59 32.62 -39.55
N ARG A 484 4.72 32.13 -38.33
CA ARG A 484 4.54 30.72 -37.97
C ARG A 484 3.20 30.43 -37.27
N VAL A 485 2.33 31.43 -37.20
CA VAL A 485 1.02 31.30 -36.57
C VAL A 485 -0.02 31.06 -37.64
N ASP A 486 -0.85 30.03 -37.45
CA ASP A 486 -1.95 29.73 -38.36
C ASP A 486 -2.90 30.92 -38.52
N VAL A 487 -3.37 31.15 -39.75
CA VAL A 487 -4.23 32.29 -40.11
C VAL A 487 -5.48 32.37 -39.21
N GLN A 488 -6.06 31.21 -38.86
CA GLN A 488 -7.23 31.10 -37.99
C GLN A 488 -7.01 31.65 -36.57
N ASN A 489 -5.78 31.58 -36.04
CA ASN A 489 -5.45 32.06 -34.70
C ASN A 489 -4.68 33.40 -34.69
N SER A 490 -4.33 33.95 -35.86
CA SER A 490 -3.46 35.13 -36.00
C SER A 490 -3.99 36.35 -35.20
N LYS A 491 -5.29 36.66 -35.29
CA LYS A 491 -5.88 37.79 -34.52
C LYS A 491 -5.75 37.58 -33.01
N LEU A 492 -6.05 36.36 -32.55
CA LEU A 492 -5.96 36.00 -31.14
C LEU A 492 -4.51 36.10 -30.64
N TRP A 493 -3.55 35.65 -31.44
CA TRP A 493 -2.13 35.71 -31.12
C TRP A 493 -1.65 37.15 -30.88
N HIS A 494 -2.00 38.07 -31.77
CA HIS A 494 -1.64 39.49 -31.63
C HIS A 494 -2.30 40.11 -30.40
N ARG A 495 -3.59 39.86 -30.19
CA ARG A 495 -4.33 40.36 -29.02
C ARG A 495 -3.72 39.87 -27.71
N LEU A 496 -3.47 38.58 -27.57
CA LEU A 496 -2.90 38.02 -26.34
C LEU A 496 -1.47 38.49 -26.09
N ASN A 497 -0.67 38.66 -27.13
CA ASN A 497 0.65 39.28 -27.01
C ASN A 497 0.57 40.73 -26.51
N TRP A 498 -0.44 41.50 -26.92
CA TRP A 498 -0.71 42.82 -26.38
C TRP A 498 -1.12 42.76 -24.90
N VAL A 499 -2.06 41.88 -24.54
CA VAL A 499 -2.50 41.67 -23.13
C VAL A 499 -1.33 41.34 -22.21
N VAL A 500 -0.45 40.41 -22.63
CA VAL A 500 0.76 40.06 -21.85
C VAL A 500 1.65 41.28 -21.60
N ARG A 501 1.90 42.09 -22.63
CA ARG A 501 2.75 43.29 -22.52
C ARG A 501 2.13 44.35 -21.63
N GLU A 502 0.82 44.55 -21.74
CA GLU A 502 0.09 45.47 -20.88
C GLU A 502 0.22 45.09 -19.39
N HIS A 503 0.09 43.80 -19.04
CA HIS A 503 0.27 43.35 -17.66
C HIS A 503 1.72 43.52 -17.19
N ILE A 504 2.70 43.28 -18.07
CA ILE A 504 4.12 43.53 -17.77
C ILE A 504 4.36 45.02 -17.46
N ASP A 505 3.82 45.93 -18.28
CA ASP A 505 3.94 47.38 -18.08
C ASP A 505 3.31 47.83 -16.74
N GLN A 506 2.33 47.08 -16.26
CA GLN A 506 1.68 47.29 -14.96
C GLN A 506 2.37 46.57 -13.79
N GLY A 507 3.45 45.82 -14.03
CA GLY A 507 4.15 45.03 -13.02
C GLY A 507 3.37 43.81 -12.52
N GLN A 508 2.41 43.32 -13.31
CA GLN A 508 1.54 42.21 -12.98
C GLN A 508 1.92 40.95 -13.77
N ASN A 509 1.65 39.78 -13.19
CA ASN A 509 1.73 38.51 -13.90
C ASN A 509 0.32 38.08 -14.32
N ILE A 510 0.20 37.51 -15.52
CA ILE A 510 -1.06 36.96 -16.03
C ILE A 510 -0.88 35.49 -16.41
N ASN A 511 -1.82 34.65 -15.97
CA ASN A 511 -1.99 33.33 -16.56
C ASN A 511 -2.95 33.43 -17.75
N ILE A 512 -2.45 33.13 -18.95
CA ILE A 512 -3.23 33.32 -20.18
C ILE A 512 -4.35 32.30 -20.31
N PHE A 513 -4.17 31.08 -19.82
CA PHE A 513 -5.24 30.08 -19.86
C PHE A 513 -6.39 30.50 -18.93
N GLU A 514 -6.08 30.89 -17.69
CA GLU A 514 -7.07 31.43 -16.75
C GLU A 514 -7.79 32.65 -17.33
N HIS A 515 -7.05 33.61 -17.89
CA HIS A 515 -7.62 34.81 -18.51
C HIS A 515 -8.63 34.44 -19.60
N LEU A 516 -8.26 33.51 -20.47
CA LEU A 516 -9.12 33.05 -21.56
C LEU A 516 -10.36 32.31 -21.03
N LEU A 517 -10.23 31.42 -20.05
CA LEU A 517 -11.38 30.74 -19.43
C LEU A 517 -12.38 31.76 -18.86
N ARG A 518 -11.90 32.74 -18.09
CA ARG A 518 -12.75 33.80 -17.50
C ARG A 518 -13.37 34.70 -18.55
N GLU A 519 -12.68 34.94 -19.68
CA GLU A 519 -13.25 35.69 -20.80
C GLU A 519 -14.37 34.91 -21.50
N ARG A 520 -14.19 33.61 -21.72
CA ARG A 520 -15.16 32.76 -22.43
C ARG A 520 -16.40 32.47 -21.59
N ARG A 521 -16.22 32.26 -20.29
CA ARG A 521 -17.31 32.03 -19.33
C ARG A 521 -17.08 32.87 -18.06
N PRO A 522 -17.48 34.15 -18.06
CA PRO A 522 -17.41 35.01 -16.87
C PRO A 522 -18.25 34.49 -15.69
N ASP A 523 -19.23 33.63 -15.98
CA ASP A 523 -20.09 32.93 -15.04
C ASP A 523 -19.49 31.64 -14.47
N ALA A 524 -18.34 31.17 -15.00
CA ALA A 524 -17.67 30.00 -14.45
C ALA A 524 -16.98 30.32 -13.12
N GLU A 525 -17.41 29.63 -12.06
CA GLU A 525 -16.82 29.74 -10.73
C GLU A 525 -15.70 28.71 -10.54
N PHE A 526 -14.45 29.17 -10.50
CA PHE A 526 -13.31 28.30 -10.23
C PHE A 526 -12.12 29.04 -9.60
N THR A 527 -11.37 28.28 -8.80
CA THR A 527 -10.03 28.64 -8.29
C THR A 527 -8.98 28.10 -9.25
N PHE A 528 -8.06 28.95 -9.70
CA PHE A 528 -6.92 28.53 -10.52
C PHE A 528 -5.68 28.31 -9.64
N ALA A 529 -5.29 27.05 -9.44
CA ALA A 529 -4.18 26.68 -8.56
C ALA A 529 -2.87 26.59 -9.34
N THR A 530 -1.83 27.29 -8.89
CA THR A 530 -0.48 27.25 -9.48
C THR A 530 0.53 26.74 -8.46
N MET A 531 1.68 26.24 -8.93
CA MET A 531 2.77 25.78 -8.06
C MET A 531 3.30 26.85 -7.08
N ALA A 532 3.03 28.14 -7.35
CA ALA A 532 3.47 29.24 -6.49
C ALA A 532 2.55 29.48 -5.27
N GLY A 533 1.29 29.01 -5.34
CA GLY A 533 0.30 29.19 -4.28
C GLY A 533 0.02 27.87 -3.54
N LEU A 534 -0.16 27.93 -2.22
CA LEU A 534 -0.64 26.78 -1.46
C LEU A 534 -2.14 26.58 -1.72
N CYS A 535 -2.50 25.44 -2.30
CA CYS A 535 -3.89 24.98 -2.41
C CYS A 535 -4.00 23.67 -1.65
N GLU A 536 -4.42 23.74 -0.38
CA GLU A 536 -4.52 22.57 0.50
C GLU A 536 -5.97 22.37 0.97
N ARG A 537 -6.45 21.13 0.91
CA ARG A 537 -7.77 20.72 1.41
C ARG A 537 -7.62 19.35 2.07
N HIS A 538 -8.23 19.15 3.23
CA HIS A 538 -8.16 17.90 3.99
C HIS A 538 -6.73 17.33 4.14
N GLY A 539 -5.74 18.23 4.29
CA GLY A 539 -4.31 17.88 4.44
C GLY A 539 -3.58 17.49 3.14
N TYR A 540 -4.24 17.51 1.99
CA TYR A 540 -3.66 17.22 0.67
C TYR A 540 -3.39 18.50 -0.12
N GLN A 541 -2.18 18.57 -0.69
CA GLN A 541 -1.79 19.65 -1.60
C GLN A 541 -2.27 19.34 -3.02
N LEU A 542 -3.06 20.25 -3.59
CA LEU A 542 -3.77 20.10 -4.86
C LEU A 542 -3.12 20.88 -6.01
N GLN A 543 -2.16 21.77 -5.71
CA GLN A 543 -1.58 22.68 -6.70
C GLN A 543 -0.58 22.05 -7.68
N TYR A 544 -0.25 20.76 -7.51
CA TYR A 544 0.76 20.08 -8.33
C TYR A 544 0.09 19.23 -9.40
N HIS A 545 0.26 19.64 -10.66
CA HIS A 545 -0.09 18.77 -11.78
C HIS A 545 0.85 17.55 -11.87
N GLY A 546 2.15 17.76 -11.67
CA GLY A 546 3.15 16.69 -11.57
C GLY A 546 4.08 16.54 -12.77
N ASP A 547 4.10 17.51 -13.68
CA ASP A 547 5.05 17.68 -14.79
C ASP A 547 6.47 18.04 -14.31
N ARG A 548 6.58 18.63 -13.11
CA ARG A 548 7.86 19.01 -12.48
C ARG A 548 8.00 18.44 -11.08
N ASN A 549 9.21 17.99 -10.80
CA ASN A 549 9.69 17.55 -9.50
C ASN A 549 10.53 18.65 -8.82
N PRO A 550 10.98 18.45 -7.57
CA PRO A 550 11.87 19.40 -6.88
C PRO A 550 13.05 19.84 -7.76
N ASN A 551 13.36 21.14 -7.72
CA ASN A 551 14.38 21.81 -8.54
C ASN A 551 14.14 21.75 -10.06
N GLY A 552 12.89 21.57 -10.50
CA GLY A 552 12.53 21.56 -11.91
C GLY A 552 12.95 20.28 -12.65
N ALA A 553 13.29 19.21 -11.93
CA ALA A 553 13.52 17.90 -12.52
C ALA A 553 12.23 17.39 -13.21
N ARG A 554 12.39 16.47 -14.18
CA ARG A 554 11.23 15.83 -14.84
C ARG A 554 10.30 15.22 -13.80
N GLY A 555 9.01 15.52 -13.92
CA GLY A 555 7.94 15.08 -13.03
C GLY A 555 7.78 13.57 -12.92
N SER A 556 7.39 13.10 -11.73
CA SER A 556 7.03 11.71 -11.46
C SER A 556 6.39 11.61 -10.08
N THR A 557 5.43 10.73 -9.87
CA THR A 557 4.82 10.48 -8.54
C THR A 557 5.85 10.18 -7.45
N ALA A 558 6.84 9.32 -7.74
CA ALA A 558 7.92 8.99 -6.79
C ALA A 558 8.84 10.18 -6.45
N GLY A 559 8.90 11.18 -7.31
CA GLY A 559 9.71 12.38 -7.11
C GLY A 559 8.99 13.38 -6.20
N LEU A 560 7.70 13.59 -6.40
CA LEU A 560 6.86 14.43 -5.54
C LEU A 560 6.63 13.79 -4.15
N ALA A 561 6.53 12.46 -4.05
CA ALA A 561 6.45 11.76 -2.77
C ALA A 561 7.61 12.10 -1.80
N LYS A 562 8.79 12.47 -2.34
CA LYS A 562 9.96 12.88 -1.53
C LYS A 562 9.76 14.18 -0.77
N ILE A 563 8.77 14.99 -1.13
CA ILE A 563 8.37 16.19 -0.36
C ILE A 563 7.90 15.77 1.04
N GLY A 564 7.37 14.56 1.20
CA GLY A 564 6.92 14.04 2.49
C GLY A 564 5.63 14.68 2.99
N LYS A 565 4.85 15.27 2.07
CA LYS A 565 3.51 15.82 2.31
C LYS A 565 2.50 15.06 1.45
N PRO A 566 1.25 14.92 1.89
CA PRO A 566 0.19 14.36 1.07
C PRO A 566 -0.05 15.25 -0.16
N ILE A 567 -0.04 14.64 -1.35
CA ILE A 567 -0.13 15.35 -2.63
C ILE A 567 -1.12 14.61 -3.52
N LEU A 568 -2.02 15.37 -4.13
CA LEU A 568 -2.88 14.91 -5.20
C LEU A 568 -2.37 15.50 -6.52
N LYS A 569 -2.05 14.65 -7.49
CA LYS A 569 -1.46 15.04 -8.78
C LYS A 569 -2.02 14.22 -9.95
N ALA A 570 -1.66 14.61 -11.17
CA ALA A 570 -2.01 13.91 -12.41
C ALA A 570 -0.77 13.74 -13.33
N HIS A 571 -0.78 14.18 -14.58
CA HIS A 571 0.34 14.14 -15.54
C HIS A 571 0.74 12.76 -16.08
N ASP A 572 0.87 11.74 -15.22
CA ASP A 572 1.42 10.43 -15.65
C ASP A 572 0.42 9.63 -16.50
N HIS A 573 -0.86 10.06 -16.54
CA HIS A 573 -2.05 9.38 -17.09
C HIS A 573 -2.32 7.96 -16.55
N GLY A 574 -1.37 7.38 -15.81
CA GLY A 574 -1.55 6.20 -14.98
C GLY A 574 -1.85 6.55 -13.53
N MET A 575 -2.61 5.66 -12.89
CA MET A 575 -2.85 5.69 -11.44
C MET A 575 -1.59 5.25 -10.69
N ALA A 576 -1.30 5.94 -9.59
CA ALA A 576 -0.27 5.52 -8.64
C ALA A 576 -0.56 6.04 -7.23
N LEU A 577 -0.12 5.30 -6.22
CA LEU A 577 -0.06 5.75 -4.83
C LEU A 577 1.31 5.39 -4.31
N ILE A 578 2.13 6.37 -3.94
CA ILE A 578 3.44 6.16 -3.34
C ILE A 578 3.53 7.00 -2.07
N ASP A 579 3.59 6.32 -0.93
CA ASP A 579 3.45 6.93 0.39
C ASP A 579 2.09 7.67 0.52
N GLU A 580 2.07 9.00 0.51
CA GLU A 580 0.83 9.81 0.51
C GLU A 580 0.73 10.70 -0.74
N CYS A 581 1.47 10.37 -1.81
CA CYS A 581 1.37 11.03 -3.10
C CYS A 581 0.54 10.16 -4.06
N ILE A 582 -0.59 10.70 -4.52
CA ILE A 582 -1.55 10.03 -5.39
C ILE A 582 -1.49 10.64 -6.79
N SER A 583 -1.32 9.79 -7.80
CA SER A 583 -1.56 10.11 -9.22
C SER A 583 -2.91 9.55 -9.64
N LEU A 584 -3.76 10.43 -10.16
CA LEU A 584 -5.17 10.16 -10.46
C LEU A 584 -5.42 9.35 -11.74
N GLY A 585 -4.44 9.27 -12.65
CA GLY A 585 -4.63 8.68 -13.97
C GLY A 585 -5.19 9.68 -14.98
N ALA A 586 -6.00 9.20 -15.93
CA ALA A 586 -6.61 10.03 -16.97
C ALA A 586 -8.03 9.55 -17.34
N ILE A 587 -8.93 10.47 -17.65
CA ILE A 587 -10.29 10.16 -18.12
C ILE A 587 -10.42 10.29 -19.65
N ILE A 588 -9.33 9.97 -20.36
CA ILE A 588 -9.16 10.17 -21.80
C ILE A 588 -9.72 8.96 -22.56
N ASP A 589 -10.30 9.21 -23.74
CA ASP A 589 -10.50 8.20 -24.77
C ASP A 589 -9.16 7.94 -25.50
N GLU A 590 -8.47 6.88 -25.10
CA GLU A 590 -7.15 6.52 -25.65
C GLU A 590 -7.14 6.31 -27.17
N GLU A 591 -8.27 5.91 -27.77
CA GLU A 591 -8.37 5.76 -29.22
C GLU A 591 -8.28 7.11 -29.96
N GLN A 592 -8.64 8.20 -29.28
CA GLN A 592 -8.58 9.56 -29.82
C GLN A 592 -7.24 10.26 -29.52
N ALA A 593 -6.43 9.72 -28.62
CA ALA A 593 -5.13 10.26 -28.26
C ALA A 593 -4.06 9.86 -29.29
N GLU A 594 -3.97 10.57 -30.42
CA GLU A 594 -3.00 10.23 -31.49
C GLU A 594 -1.52 10.21 -31.04
N TYR A 595 -1.22 10.91 -29.94
CA TYR A 595 0.12 10.94 -29.34
C TYR A 595 0.42 9.70 -28.46
N ALA A 596 -0.58 8.87 -28.15
CA ALA A 596 -0.41 7.62 -27.41
C ALA A 596 0.12 6.52 -28.37
N ILE A 597 1.44 6.47 -28.52
CA ILE A 597 2.11 5.50 -29.41
C ILE A 597 2.69 4.34 -28.60
N GLY A 598 2.34 3.11 -28.96
CA GLY A 598 2.91 1.88 -28.39
C GLY A 598 2.14 1.33 -27.18
N PRO A 599 2.75 0.48 -26.35
CA PRO A 599 2.15 0.02 -25.10
C PRO A 599 1.83 1.18 -24.16
N SER A 600 0.68 1.11 -23.48
CA SER A 600 0.17 2.14 -22.59
C SER A 600 0.11 1.63 -21.16
N SER A 601 0.46 2.47 -20.20
CA SER A 601 0.21 2.23 -18.76
C SER A 601 -0.87 3.17 -18.23
N TRP A 602 -1.66 3.78 -19.12
CA TRP A 602 -2.73 4.67 -18.72
C TRP A 602 -3.85 3.87 -18.07
N ALA A 603 -4.45 4.48 -17.05
CA ALA A 603 -5.54 3.90 -16.31
C ALA A 603 -6.47 5.03 -15.87
N ALA A 604 -7.77 4.79 -16.03
CA ALA A 604 -8.79 5.68 -15.53
C ALA A 604 -9.03 5.42 -14.05
N GLY A 605 -8.99 6.48 -13.26
CA GLY A 605 -9.22 6.44 -11.83
C GLY A 605 -9.62 7.80 -11.30
N TYR A 606 -9.98 7.79 -10.02
CA TYR A 606 -10.30 8.97 -9.25
C TYR A 606 -9.78 8.77 -7.81
N ALA A 607 -9.68 9.86 -7.07
CA ALA A 607 -9.43 9.78 -5.64
C ALA A 607 -10.44 10.60 -4.85
N LEU A 608 -10.73 10.12 -3.65
CA LEU A 608 -11.49 10.84 -2.63
C LEU A 608 -10.56 11.12 -1.47
N VAL A 609 -10.34 12.38 -1.14
CA VAL A 609 -9.71 12.78 0.13
C VAL A 609 -10.83 13.15 1.08
N HIS A 610 -11.05 12.33 2.09
CA HIS A 610 -12.12 12.51 3.06
C HIS A 610 -11.75 13.55 4.12
N CYS A 611 -12.75 14.02 4.87
CA CYS A 611 -12.59 15.08 5.86
C CYS A 611 -11.73 14.71 7.07
N ASP A 612 -11.40 13.42 7.24
CA ASP A 612 -10.44 12.92 8.24
C ASP A 612 -8.98 12.96 7.74
N GLY A 613 -8.75 13.39 6.50
CA GLY A 613 -7.43 13.44 5.86
C GLY A 613 -6.95 12.09 5.29
N ASN A 614 -7.77 11.04 5.34
CA ASN A 614 -7.50 9.80 4.63
C ASN A 614 -7.93 9.91 3.17
N ALA A 615 -7.23 9.18 2.30
CA ALA A 615 -7.51 9.18 0.87
C ALA A 615 -7.70 7.76 0.32
N GLN A 616 -8.71 7.63 -0.52
CA GLN A 616 -9.06 6.45 -1.31
C GLN A 616 -8.78 6.74 -2.78
N LEU A 617 -7.97 5.90 -3.43
CA LEU A 617 -7.74 5.84 -4.87
C LEU A 617 -8.53 4.66 -5.41
N ALA A 618 -9.32 4.90 -6.45
CA ALA A 618 -10.24 3.92 -7.00
C ALA A 618 -10.18 3.90 -8.54
N THR A 619 -10.44 2.74 -9.12
CA THR A 619 -10.54 2.56 -10.57
C THR A 619 -11.85 3.09 -11.11
N LEU A 620 -11.83 3.60 -12.33
CA LEU A 620 -13.02 3.99 -13.09
C LEU A 620 -13.16 3.05 -14.29
N VAL A 621 -14.33 2.43 -14.48
CA VAL A 621 -14.52 1.40 -15.52
C VAL A 621 -15.83 1.63 -16.26
N GLY A 622 -15.73 1.80 -17.59
CA GLY A 622 -16.88 2.07 -18.42
C GLY A 622 -17.63 3.32 -17.95
N GLU A 623 -18.93 3.18 -17.70
CA GLU A 623 -19.80 4.26 -17.21
C GLU A 623 -20.05 4.23 -15.70
N LYS A 624 -19.24 3.46 -14.96
CA LYS A 624 -19.40 3.22 -13.52
C LYS A 624 -18.13 3.54 -12.75
N TRP A 625 -18.32 3.94 -11.50
CA TRP A 625 -17.26 4.20 -10.51
C TRP A 625 -17.24 3.17 -9.37
N ARG A 626 -18.30 2.37 -9.27
CA ARG A 626 -18.42 1.17 -8.43
C ARG A 626 -19.24 0.12 -9.18
N ALA A 627 -19.16 -1.14 -8.74
CA ALA A 627 -19.82 -2.26 -9.41
C ALA A 627 -21.32 -2.12 -9.46
#